data_AF-A0A0F8XBI4-F1
#
_entry.id   AF-A0A0F8XBI4-F1
#
_cell.length_a   1.000
_cell.length_b   1.000
_cell.length_c   1.000
_cell.angle_alpha   90.00
_cell.angle_beta   90.00
_cell.angle_gamma   90.00
#
_symmetry.space_group_name_H-M   'P 1'
#
loop_
_entity.id
_entity.type
_entity.pdbx_description
1 polymer ?
#
loop_
_entity_poly.entity_id
_entity_poly.type
_entity_poly.pdbx_seq_one_letter_code
_entity_poly.pdbx_strand_id
1 'polypeptide(L)'
;MGYYINSPNKSKEEWLQEYGQVTTTPAWPAPEGTVPVCLIDNGAFTAAGIAYDEAEFNAFMAPDSGMQRPRTWYYVPREKVLEAEPLVQDLLD
;
A
#
# COMPACT_ATOMS: atom_id res chain seq x y z
N MET A 1 13.25 -5.18 2.68
CA MET A 1 12.54 -4.29 3.63
C MET A 1 11.53 -3.54 2.79
N GLY A 2 10.25 -3.52 3.20
CA GLY A 2 9.20 -2.88 2.40
C GLY A 2 9.21 -1.35 2.51
N TYR A 3 8.52 -0.69 1.60
CA TYR A 3 8.26 0.76 1.63
C TYR A 3 6.83 1.02 2.12
N TYR A 4 6.64 2.12 2.84
CA TYR A 4 5.37 2.42 3.50
C TYR A 4 4.95 3.85 3.23
N ILE A 5 3.65 4.09 3.12
CA ILE A 5 3.11 5.45 3.10
C ILE A 5 3.33 6.09 4.47
N ASN A 6 4.13 7.15 4.50
CA ASN A 6 4.40 7.94 5.69
C ASN A 6 4.27 9.43 5.38
N SER A 7 3.05 9.96 5.44
CA SER A 7 2.81 11.38 5.20
C SER A 7 3.24 12.23 6.40
N PRO A 8 3.92 13.37 6.18
CA PRO A 8 4.38 14.22 7.29
C PRO A 8 3.26 14.93 8.05
N ASN A 9 2.09 15.13 7.42
CA ASN A 9 1.04 16.02 7.93
C ASN A 9 -0.28 15.32 8.28
N LYS A 10 -0.42 14.04 7.96
CA LYS A 10 -1.64 13.27 8.17
C LYS A 10 -1.32 11.82 8.46
N SER A 11 -2.25 11.13 9.11
CA SER A 11 -2.14 9.67 9.24
C SER A 11 -2.18 9.02 7.85
N LYS A 12 -1.56 7.84 7.71
CA LYS A 12 -1.66 7.03 6.49
C LYS A 12 -3.10 6.63 6.16
N GLU A 13 -3.98 6.48 7.15
CA GLU A 13 -5.40 6.23 6.95
C GLU A 13 -6.10 7.41 6.28
N GLU A 14 -5.94 8.62 6.82
CA GLU A 14 -6.47 9.84 6.22
C GLU A 14 -5.87 10.07 4.82
N TRP A 15 -4.59 9.76 4.66
CA TRP A 15 -3.90 9.86 3.37
C TRP A 15 -4.48 8.91 2.33
N LEU A 16 -4.72 7.65 2.70
CA LEU A 16 -5.32 6.65 1.83
C LEU A 16 -6.79 6.93 1.54
N GLN A 17 -7.53 7.53 2.47
CA GLN A 17 -8.90 7.99 2.22
C GLN A 17 -8.95 9.14 1.22
N GLU A 18 -7.96 10.04 1.24
CA GLU A 18 -7.94 11.20 0.35
C GLU A 18 -7.47 10.85 -1.07
N TYR A 19 -6.45 10.01 -1.22
CA TYR A 19 -5.82 9.73 -2.52
C TYR A 19 -5.99 8.31 -3.03
N GLY A 20 -6.39 7.38 -2.17
CA GLY A 20 -6.57 5.98 -2.54
C GLY A 20 -7.99 5.65 -2.94
N GLN A 21 -8.14 4.78 -3.92
CA GLN A 21 -9.41 4.13 -4.24
C GLN A 21 -9.43 2.73 -3.63
N VAL A 22 -10.34 2.49 -2.68
CA VAL A 22 -10.52 1.16 -2.08
C VAL A 22 -10.88 0.12 -3.13
N THR A 23 -10.27 -1.07 -3.05
CA THR A 23 -10.60 -2.22 -3.89
C THR A 23 -10.73 -3.49 -3.04
N THR A 24 -11.70 -4.33 -3.41
CA THR A 24 -11.87 -5.68 -2.85
C THR A 24 -11.23 -6.76 -3.72
N THR A 25 -10.80 -6.39 -4.93
CA THR A 25 -10.14 -7.26 -5.91
C THR A 25 -8.81 -6.63 -6.32
N PRO A 26 -7.81 -6.60 -5.42
CA PRO A 26 -6.47 -6.16 -5.77
C PRO A 26 -5.88 -7.10 -6.84
N ALA A 27 -5.13 -6.54 -7.78
CA ALA A 27 -4.55 -7.26 -8.89
C ALA A 27 -3.11 -6.77 -9.15
N TRP A 28 -2.31 -7.68 -9.68
CA TRP A 28 -1.00 -7.39 -10.24
C TRP A 28 -0.98 -7.83 -11.72
N PRO A 29 -0.54 -6.97 -12.67
CA PRO A 29 -0.17 -5.57 -12.47
C PRO A 29 -1.37 -4.71 -12.06
N ALA A 30 -1.09 -3.58 -11.39
CA ALA A 30 -2.11 -2.60 -11.03
C ALA A 30 -2.70 -1.91 -12.27
N PRO A 31 -3.89 -1.27 -12.17
CA PRO A 31 -4.38 -0.35 -13.19
C PRO A 31 -3.33 0.70 -13.56
N GLU A 32 -3.31 1.08 -14.84
CA GLU A 32 -2.34 2.05 -15.37
C GLU A 32 -2.31 3.35 -14.54
N GLY A 33 -1.10 3.81 -14.23
CA GLY A 33 -0.88 5.03 -13.44
C GLY A 33 -1.13 4.88 -11.93
N THR A 34 -1.44 3.69 -11.45
CA THR A 34 -1.68 3.42 -10.02
C THR A 34 -0.68 2.43 -9.42
N VAL A 35 -0.56 2.48 -8.10
CA VAL A 35 0.26 1.58 -7.29
C VAL A 35 -0.65 0.93 -6.23
N PRO A 36 -0.59 -0.40 -6.04
CA PRO A 36 -1.34 -1.06 -4.98
C PRO A 36 -0.71 -0.73 -3.62
N VAL A 37 -1.54 -0.32 -2.66
CA VAL A 37 -1.14 -0.10 -1.27
C VAL A 37 -2.05 -0.93 -0.36
N CYS A 38 -1.44 -1.71 0.54
CA CYS A 38 -2.14 -2.54 1.50
C CYS A 38 -2.08 -1.90 2.90
N LEU A 39 -3.23 -1.47 3.40
CA LEU A 39 -3.39 -1.08 4.81
C LEU A 39 -3.65 -2.33 5.65
N ILE A 40 -2.69 -2.69 6.50
CA ILE A 40 -2.75 -3.84 7.39
C ILE A 40 -3.01 -3.34 8.82
N ASP A 41 -3.99 -3.92 9.49
CA ASP A 41 -4.22 -3.71 10.92
C ASP A 41 -3.45 -4.76 11.74
N ASN A 42 -2.43 -4.33 12.49
CA ASN A 42 -1.62 -5.18 13.36
C ASN A 42 -2.12 -5.15 14.82
N GLY A 43 -3.31 -4.62 15.08
CA GLY A 43 -3.91 -4.48 16.40
C GLY A 43 -3.49 -3.18 17.09
N ALA A 44 -2.25 -3.10 17.57
CA ALA A 44 -1.78 -1.90 18.28
C ALA A 44 -1.51 -0.71 17.35
N PHE A 45 -1.34 -0.98 16.06
CA PHE A 45 -1.08 -0.01 15.02
C PHE A 45 -1.42 -0.60 13.65
N THR A 46 -1.54 0.26 12.66
CA THR A 46 -1.73 -0.09 11.25
C THR A 46 -0.45 0.19 10.46
N ALA A 47 -0.29 -0.41 9.27
CA ALA A 47 0.80 -0.12 8.34
C ALA A 47 0.28 -0.07 6.91
N ALA A 48 0.72 0.90 6.10
CA ALA A 48 0.30 1.07 4.71
C ALA A 48 1.46 0.69 3.78
N GLY A 49 1.58 -0.59 3.44
CA GLY A 49 2.68 -1.12 2.63
C GLY A 49 2.47 -0.88 1.15
N ILE A 50 3.51 -0.40 0.46
CA ILE A 50 3.53 -0.16 -0.98
C ILE A 50 3.94 -1.45 -1.69
N ALA A 51 3.06 -2.02 -2.51
CA ALA A 51 3.40 -3.15 -3.37
C ALA A 51 4.06 -2.62 -4.65
N TYR A 52 5.37 -2.37 -4.59
CA TYR A 52 6.14 -1.83 -5.73
C TYR A 52 6.54 -2.91 -6.75
N ASP A 53 6.44 -4.19 -6.38
CA ASP A 53 6.66 -5.33 -7.28
C ASP A 53 5.65 -6.47 -7.00
N GLU A 54 5.70 -7.50 -7.85
CA GLU A 54 4.84 -8.70 -7.72
C GLU A 54 5.14 -9.46 -6.42
N ALA A 55 6.37 -9.42 -5.92
CA ALA A 55 6.77 -10.15 -4.73
C ALA A 55 6.15 -9.55 -3.46
N GLU A 56 6.18 -8.23 -3.31
CA GLU A 56 5.51 -7.51 -2.22
C GLU A 56 4.00 -7.64 -2.32
N PHE A 57 3.43 -7.54 -3.53
CA PHE A 57 2.00 -7.78 -3.75
C PHE A 57 1.58 -9.17 -3.23
N ASN A 58 2.31 -10.21 -3.66
CA ASN A 58 2.07 -11.58 -3.22
C ASN A 58 2.30 -11.77 -1.72
N ALA A 59 3.32 -11.11 -1.15
CA ALA A 59 3.59 -11.17 0.29
C ALA A 59 2.45 -10.57 1.11
N PHE A 60 1.84 -9.46 0.66
CA PHE A 60 0.67 -8.88 1.33
C PHE A 60 -0.60 -9.71 1.11
N MET A 61 -0.75 -10.40 -0.03
CA MET A 61 -1.87 -11.32 -0.29
C MET A 61 -1.77 -12.63 0.50
N ALA A 62 -0.57 -13.03 0.88
CA ALA A 62 -0.35 -14.28 1.60
C ALA A 62 -1.06 -14.28 2.97
N PRO A 63 -1.58 -15.44 3.40
CA PRO A 63 -2.14 -15.60 4.73
C PRO A 63 -1.07 -15.39 5.80
N ASP A 64 -1.47 -14.86 6.95
CA ASP A 64 -0.56 -14.75 8.08
C ASP A 64 -0.27 -16.13 8.69
N SER A 65 0.89 -16.28 9.32
CA SER A 65 1.29 -17.53 10.00
C SER A 65 0.48 -17.85 11.27
N GLY A 66 -0.50 -17.01 11.61
CA GLY A 66 -1.30 -17.11 12.83
C GLY A 66 -2.66 -16.44 12.66
N MET A 67 -2.99 -15.51 13.56
CA MET A 67 -4.22 -14.73 13.44
C MET A 67 -4.16 -13.86 12.18
N GLN A 68 -5.16 -14.02 11.31
CA GLN A 68 -5.25 -13.24 10.10
C GLN A 68 -5.49 -11.76 10.44
N ARG A 69 -4.56 -10.91 10.00
CA ARG A 69 -4.66 -9.46 10.14
C ARG A 69 -5.63 -8.91 9.10
N PRO A 70 -6.57 -8.03 9.49
CA PRO A 70 -7.40 -7.32 8.53
C PRO A 70 -6.54 -6.52 7.54
N ARG A 71 -6.92 -6.58 6.26
CA ARG A 71 -6.24 -5.87 5.16
C ARG A 71 -7.28 -5.10 4.35
N THR A 72 -6.98 -3.84 4.05
CA THR A 72 -7.73 -3.03 3.11
C THR A 72 -6.80 -2.61 1.98
N TRP A 73 -7.20 -2.89 0.75
CA TRP A 73 -6.41 -2.55 -0.43
C TRP A 73 -6.88 -1.26 -1.07
N TYR A 74 -5.91 -0.48 -1.55
CA TYR A 74 -6.12 0.75 -2.27
C TYR A 74 -5.31 0.72 -3.56
N TYR A 75 -5.87 1.27 -4.63
CA TYR A 75 -5.09 1.77 -5.76
C TYR A 75 -4.86 3.26 -5.57
N VAL A 76 -3.60 3.67 -5.62
CA VAL A 76 -3.20 5.06 -5.37
C VAL A 76 -2.49 5.59 -6.61
N PRO A 77 -2.76 6.83 -7.07
CA PRO A 77 -2.00 7.43 -8.16
C PRO A 77 -0.50 7.39 -7.86
N ARG A 78 0.30 6.97 -8.84
CA ARG A 78 1.76 6.83 -8.71
C ARG A 78 2.42 8.11 -8.21
N GLU A 79 2.02 9.26 -8.74
CA GLU A 79 2.52 10.57 -8.33
C GLU A 79 2.36 10.82 -6.82
N LYS A 80 1.23 10.40 -6.23
CA LYS A 80 0.98 10.57 -4.80
C LYS A 80 1.84 9.65 -3.97
N VAL A 81 2.05 8.41 -4.43
CA VAL A 81 3.00 7.50 -3.76
C VAL A 81 4.41 8.10 -3.74
N LEU A 82 4.87 8.68 -4.85
CA LEU A 82 6.20 9.32 -4.92
C LEU A 82 6.30 10.58 -4.06
N GLU A 83 5.23 11.38 -3.95
CA GLU A 83 5.18 12.51 -3.02
C GLU A 83 5.32 12.07 -1.55
N ALA A 84 4.72 10.92 -1.19
CA ALA A 84 4.71 10.41 0.17
C ALA A 84 5.97 9.61 0.54
N GLU A 85 6.55 8.89 -0.41
CA GLU A 85 7.75 8.07 -0.23
C GLU A 85 8.64 8.14 -1.48
N PRO A 86 9.46 9.20 -1.61
CA PRO A 86 10.30 9.40 -2.80
C PRO A 86 11.32 8.28 -3.05
N LEU A 87 11.71 7.52 -2.02
CA LEU A 87 12.73 6.47 -2.15
C LEU A 87 12.25 5.24 -2.94
N VAL A 88 10.96 5.14 -3.23
CA VAL A 88 10.39 4.05 -4.05
C VAL A 88 10.46 4.37 -5.55
N GLN A 89 10.93 5.55 -5.96
CA GLN A 89 10.94 5.98 -7.37
C GLN A 89 11.62 4.98 -8.29
N ASP A 90 12.84 4.56 -7.95
CA ASP A 90 13.65 3.65 -8.77
C ASP A 90 13.04 2.23 -8.89
N LEU A 91 12.02 1.92 -8.08
CA LEU A 91 11.33 0.63 -8.08
C LEU A 91 10.02 0.65 -8.86
N LEU A 92 9.50 1.85 -9.17
CA LEU A 92 8.26 2.03 -9.91
C LEU A 92 8.50 2.40 -11.40
N ASP A 93 9.75 2.52 -11.81
CA ASP A 93 10.20 2.87 -13.17
C ASP A 93 10.33 1.67 -14.13
#